data_AF-A0A0E3QQI2-F1
#
_entry.id   AF-A0A0E3QQI2-F1
#
_cell.length_a   1.000
_cell.length_b   1.000
_cell.length_c   1.000
_cell.angle_alpha   90.00
_cell.angle_beta   90.00
_cell.angle_gamma   90.00
#
_symmetry.space_group_name_H-M   'P 1'
#
loop_
_entity.id
_entity.type
_entity.pdbx_description
1 polymer ?
#
loop_
_entity_poly.entity_id
_entity_poly.type
_entity_poly.pdbx_seq_one_letter_code
_entity_poly.pdbx_strand_id
1 'polypeptide(L)' 'MIGFGGKARRPERMFCISLKEAKYPAPSTELVEKFKRNSKKKFFWKNGILK' A
#
# COMPACT_ATOMS: atom_id res chain seq x y z
N MET A 1 -4.88 2.94 -0.91
CA MET A 1 -4.33 1.75 -0.21
C MET A 1 -4.91 0.53 -0.88
N ILE A 2 -4.09 -0.46 -1.22
CA ILE A 2 -4.50 -1.66 -1.95
C ILE A 2 -4.16 -2.87 -1.09
N GLY A 3 -5.14 -3.73 -0.83
CA GLY A 3 -4.95 -5.00 -0.14
C GLY A 3 -4.74 -6.14 -1.16
N PHE A 4 -3.88 -7.10 -0.84
CA PHE A 4 -3.64 -8.28 -1.67
C PHE A 4 -3.62 -9.55 -0.82
N GLY A 5 -4.28 -10.60 -1.31
CA GLY A 5 -4.46 -11.87 -0.59
C GLY A 5 -5.37 -11.76 0.64
N GLY A 6 -5.60 -12.88 1.33
CA GLY A 6 -6.42 -12.94 2.53
C GLY A 6 -7.90 -12.62 2.31
N LYS A 7 -8.56 -12.04 3.33
CA LYS A 7 -9.98 -11.67 3.29
C LYS A 7 -10.12 -10.19 2.95
N ALA A 8 -11.23 -9.78 2.31
CA ALA A 8 -11.47 -8.39 1.92
C ALA A 8 -11.26 -7.36 3.06
N ARG A 9 -11.63 -7.70 4.31
CA ARG A 9 -11.44 -6.85 5.49
C ARG A 9 -10.14 -7.09 6.27
N ARG A 10 -9.38 -8.12 5.90
CA ARG A 10 -8.13 -8.56 6.53
C ARG A 10 -7.16 -9.09 5.45
N PRO A 11 -6.64 -8.21 4.60
CA PRO A 11 -5.70 -8.62 3.57
C PRO A 11 -4.37 -9.04 4.20
N GLU A 12 -3.70 -10.01 3.59
CA GLU A 12 -2.41 -10.49 4.08
C GLU A 12 -1.31 -9.43 3.87
N ARG A 13 -1.32 -8.80 2.69
CA ARG A 13 -0.39 -7.72 2.33
C ARG A 13 -1.17 -6.45 2.05
N MET A 14 -0.64 -5.33 2.52
CA MET A 14 -1.15 -4.01 2.17
C MET A 14 -0.07 -3.18 1.50
N PHE A 15 -0.48 -2.41 0.50
CA PHE A 15 0.38 -1.48 -0.21
C PHE A 15 -0.19 -0.07 -0.14
N CYS A 16 0.67 0.91 0.11
CA CYS A 16 0.32 2.32 0.06
C CYS A 16 1.17 3.04 -0.98
N ILE A 17 0.79 2.91 -2.24
CA ILE A 17 1.48 3.58 -3.34
C ILE A 17 0.84 4.96 -3.54
N SER A 18 1.66 6.01 -3.53
CA SER A 18 1.21 7.35 -3.89
C SER A 18 0.91 7.40 -5.38
N LEU A 19 -0.22 8.00 -5.79
CA LEU A 19 -0.54 8.19 -7.21
C LEU A 19 0.48 9.09 -7.94
N LYS A 20 1.20 9.94 -7.21
CA LYS A 20 2.32 10.73 -7.78
C LYS A 20 3.51 9.84 -8.16
N GLU A 21 3.71 8.74 -7.44
CA GLU A 21 4.85 7.83 -7.58
C GLU A 21 4.52 6.63 -8.47
N ALA A 22 3.27 6.15 -8.45
CA ALA A 22 2.74 5.17 -9.41
C ALA A 22 2.44 5.82 -10.77
N LYS A 23 3.48 6.27 -11.47
CA LYS A 23 3.33 6.63 -12.88
C LYS A 23 3.13 5.36 -13.72
N TYR A 24 2.14 5.38 -14.60
CA TYR A 24 1.89 4.31 -15.56
C TYR A 24 2.96 4.30 -16.67
N PRO A 25 3.35 3.13 -17.24
CA PRO A 25 2.87 1.78 -16.95
C PRO A 25 3.62 1.14 -15.79
N ALA A 26 2.84 0.54 -14.88
CA ALA A 26 3.21 -0.32 -13.75
C ALA A 26 4.46 0.05 -12.93
N PRO A 27 4.33 0.30 -11.61
CA PRO A 27 5.49 0.42 -10.74
C PRO A 27 6.30 -0.89 -10.77
N SER A 28 7.64 -0.78 -10.87
CA SER A 28 8.53 -1.95 -10.84
C SER A 28 8.33 -2.76 -9.56
N THR A 29 8.64 -4.06 -9.59
CA THR A 29 8.48 -4.96 -8.44
C THR A 29 9.21 -4.45 -7.19
N GLU A 30 10.38 -3.82 -7.36
CA GLU A 30 11.12 -3.15 -6.28
C GLU A 30 10.35 -1.96 -5.69
N LEU A 31 9.70 -1.16 -6.53
CA LEU A 31 8.89 -0.03 -6.10
C LEU A 31 7.69 -0.54 -5.28
N VAL A 32 7.05 -1.62 -5.72
CA VAL A 32 5.93 -2.26 -5.00
C VAL A 32 6.35 -2.77 -3.62
N GLU A 33 7.51 -3.41 -3.49
CA GLU A 33 8.01 -3.85 -2.18
C GLU A 33 8.33 -2.66 -1.25
N LYS A 34 8.81 -1.53 -1.75
CA LYS A 34 8.97 -0.29 -0.94
C LYS A 34 7.66 0.24 -0.36
N PHE A 35 6.54 0.02 -1.04
CA PHE A 35 5.22 0.45 -0.58
C PHE A 35 4.48 -0.58 0.27
N LYS A 36 5.10 -1.75 0.50
CA LYS A 36 4.55 -2.79 1.35
C LYS A 36 4.49 -2.31 2.80
N ARG A 37 3.34 -2.51 3.42
CA ARG A 37 3.07 -2.17 4.81
C ARG A 37 2.60 -3.42 5.56
N ASN A 38 2.98 -3.50 6.83
CA ASN A 38 2.59 -4.59 7.71
C ASN A 38 1.09 -4.46 8.05
N SER A 39 0.26 -5.34 7.50
CA SER A 39 -1.21 -5.38 7.67
C SER A 39 -1.69 -5.44 9.13
N LYS A 40 -0.83 -5.79 10.09
CA LYS A 40 -1.14 -5.82 11.53
C LYS A 40 -0.92 -4.49 12.24
N LYS A 41 -0.17 -3.54 11.66
CA LYS A 41 -0.03 -2.20 12.24
C LYS A 41 -1.27 -1.38 11.88
N LYS A 42 -1.80 -0.63 12.84
CA LYS A 42 -2.84 0.37 12.56
C LYS A 42 -2.22 1.50 11.75
N PHE A 43 -2.89 1.93 10.69
CA PHE A 43 -2.49 3.09 9.90
C PHE A 43 -3.67 4.05 9.85
N PHE A 44 -3.36 5.33 9.81
CA PHE A 44 -4.35 6.38 9.70
C PHE A 44 -3.87 7.45 8.72
N TRP A 45 -4.80 7.90 7.88
CA TRP A 45 -4.59 9.07 7.06
C TRP A 45 -4.63 10.29 7.96
N LYS A 46 -3.53 11.06 8.00
CA LYS A 46 -3.48 12.34 8.69
C LYS A 46 -2.88 13.37 7.74
N ASN A 47 -3.64 14.42 7.42
CA ASN A 47 -3.23 15.51 6.54
C ASN A 47 -2.75 15.04 5.15
N GLY A 48 -3.44 14.06 4.56
CA GLY A 48 -3.06 13.50 3.25
C GLY A 48 -1.81 12.62 3.26
N ILE A 49 -1.24 12.34 4.44
CA ILE A 49 -0.11 11.44 4.64
C ILE A 49 -0.60 10.20 5.39
N LEU A 50 -0.30 9.02 4.87
CA LEU A 50 -0.56 7.77 5.59
C LEU A 50 0.57 7.53 6.61
N LYS A 51 0.26 7.65 7.91
CA LYS A 51 1.17 7.32 9.01
C LYS A 51 1.06 5.84 9.35
#